data_AF-L5MKE9-F1
#
_entry.id   AF-L5MKE9-F1
#
_cell.length_a   1.000
_cell.length_b   1.000
_cell.length_c   1.000
_cell.angle_alpha   90.00
_cell.angle_beta   90.00
_cell.angle_gamma   90.00
#
_symmetry.space_group_name_H-M   'P 1'
#
loop_
_entity.id
_entity.type
_entity.pdbx_description
1 polymer ?
#
loop_
_entity_poly.entity_id
_entity_poly.type
_entity_poly.pdbx_seq_one_letter_code
_entity_poly.pdbx_strand_id
1 'polypeptide(L)'
;MFQSFINYCLLFLFYTVMLAFQSGPDSLLHILKRKWWKYILLGLADVEANYLIVKAYQYTTLTSVQLLDCFGIPVLMALSWFILYARYRVIHFVAVAICLLGVGTMVGADILARRGNSGSDVLMGDIFVLVGASLYAISNVCEEYIVKKLSRQEFLGMLGLFGTVISGIQLLLMEYKDIASIHWDWKIALLFVAFALCMFCLYSFMPLVIKVTSATSVNLGILTSDLYSLFFGLFLFGYTFSGLYILSFAVIMVGFILYCSTPTRTAEPAESSVPPGTSIGIDNLGLKLEETLQETHSAFL
;
A
#
# COMPACT_ATOMS: atom_id res chain seq x y z
N MET A 1 -12.23 1.51 -12.56
CA MET A 1 -11.43 0.27 -12.37
C MET A 1 -10.49 -0.04 -13.51
N PHE A 2 -10.82 0.32 -14.75
CA PHE A 2 -9.99 0.00 -15.92
C PHE A 2 -8.49 0.34 -15.76
N GLN A 3 -8.16 1.50 -15.18
CA GLN A 3 -6.76 1.90 -14.92
C GLN A 3 -6.01 0.90 -14.02
N SER A 4 -6.61 0.50 -12.90
CA SER A 4 -6.03 -0.46 -11.97
C SER A 4 -5.94 -1.87 -12.57
N PHE A 5 -6.91 -2.27 -13.40
CA PHE A 5 -6.87 -3.55 -14.12
C PHE A 5 -5.63 -3.67 -15.02
N ILE A 6 -5.26 -2.60 -15.74
CA ILE A 6 -4.03 -2.59 -16.56
C ILE A 6 -2.80 -2.82 -15.69
N ASN A 7 -2.72 -2.19 -14.51
CA ASN A 7 -1.62 -2.39 -13.57
C ASN A 7 -1.52 -3.86 -13.12
N TYR A 8 -2.63 -4.47 -12.71
CA TYR A 8 -2.62 -5.89 -12.31
C TYR A 8 -2.23 -6.82 -13.46
N CYS A 9 -2.72 -6.53 -14.68
CA CYS A 9 -2.30 -7.27 -15.88
C CYS A 9 -0.79 -7.17 -16.11
N LEU A 10 -0.19 -5.98 -15.96
CA LEU A 10 1.25 -5.80 -16.09
C LEU A 10 2.02 -6.58 -15.01
N LEU A 11 1.57 -6.52 -13.75
CA LEU A 11 2.15 -7.32 -12.67
C LEU A 11 2.05 -8.82 -12.95
N PHE A 12 0.92 -9.28 -13.48
CA PHE A 12 0.73 -10.66 -13.88
C PHE A 12 1.70 -11.09 -14.99
N LEU A 13 1.76 -10.32 -16.07
CA LEU A 13 2.60 -10.62 -17.23
C LEU A 13 4.10 -10.62 -16.89
N PHE A 14 4.55 -9.77 -15.97
CA PHE A 14 5.95 -9.72 -15.57
C PHE A 14 6.27 -10.71 -14.45
N TYR A 15 5.60 -10.62 -13.30
CA TYR A 15 5.99 -11.37 -12.11
C TYR A 15 5.37 -12.77 -12.06
N THR A 16 4.10 -12.93 -12.44
CA THR A 16 3.46 -14.26 -12.42
C THR A 16 4.05 -15.17 -13.50
N VAL A 17 4.29 -14.64 -14.70
CA VAL A 17 4.94 -15.39 -15.79
C VAL A 17 6.37 -15.78 -15.40
N MET A 18 7.15 -14.86 -14.82
CA MET A 18 8.49 -15.18 -14.32
C MET A 18 8.47 -16.27 -13.24
N LEU A 19 7.50 -16.22 -12.31
CA LEU A 19 7.31 -17.26 -11.28
C LEU A 19 6.83 -18.60 -11.86
N ALA A 20 6.10 -18.58 -12.97
CA ALA A 20 5.64 -19.79 -13.67
C ALA A 20 6.79 -20.52 -14.37
N PHE A 21 7.78 -19.78 -14.89
CA PHE A 21 8.99 -20.38 -15.51
C PHE A 21 10.04 -20.79 -14.48
N GLN A 22 9.92 -20.38 -13.22
CA GLN A 22 10.81 -20.79 -12.16
C GLN A 22 10.50 -22.22 -11.71
N SER A 23 11.46 -23.13 -11.91
CA SER A 23 11.37 -24.53 -11.48
C SER A 23 11.96 -24.70 -10.08
N GLY A 24 11.17 -25.12 -9.10
CA GLY A 24 11.61 -25.33 -7.71
C GLY A 24 10.46 -25.50 -6.70
N PRO A 25 10.76 -25.66 -5.39
CA PRO A 25 9.77 -25.73 -4.31
C PRO A 25 8.94 -24.44 -4.15
N ASP A 26 9.44 -23.33 -4.71
CA ASP A 26 8.78 -22.02 -4.82
C ASP A 26 8.03 -21.82 -6.15
N SER A 27 7.81 -22.89 -6.91
CA SER A 27 7.02 -22.81 -8.15
C SER A 27 5.58 -22.37 -7.86
N LEU A 28 5.02 -21.55 -8.77
CA LEU A 28 3.68 -21.00 -8.69
C LEU A 28 2.63 -22.06 -8.32
N LEU A 29 2.66 -23.24 -8.97
CA LEU A 29 1.67 -24.30 -8.75
C LEU A 29 1.71 -24.85 -7.32
N HIS A 30 2.90 -24.94 -6.72
CA HIS A 30 3.06 -25.45 -5.36
C HIS A 30 2.54 -24.45 -4.32
N ILE A 31 2.83 -23.16 -4.53
CA ILE A 31 2.31 -22.06 -3.69
C ILE A 31 0.79 -21.98 -3.80
N LEU A 32 0.26 -22.05 -5.02
CA LEU A 32 -1.18 -22.02 -5.29
C LEU A 32 -1.88 -23.17 -4.56
N LYS A 33 -1.38 -24.40 -4.66
CA LYS A 33 -2.01 -25.56 -4.02
C LYS A 33 -2.04 -25.46 -2.49
N ARG A 34 -1.04 -24.86 -1.84
CA ARG A 34 -0.97 -24.76 -0.37
C ARG A 34 -1.69 -23.55 0.21
N LYS A 35 -1.65 -22.39 -0.46
CA LYS A 35 -1.99 -21.09 0.16
C LYS A 35 -2.90 -20.19 -0.70
N TRP A 36 -3.47 -20.67 -1.81
CA TRP A 36 -4.30 -19.87 -2.73
C TRP A 36 -5.35 -18.99 -2.03
N TRP A 37 -6.07 -19.52 -1.04
CA TRP A 37 -7.14 -18.79 -0.36
C TRP A 37 -6.66 -17.51 0.36
N LYS A 38 -5.43 -17.51 0.89
CA LYS A 38 -4.85 -16.32 1.54
C LYS A 38 -4.53 -15.24 0.51
N TYR A 39 -4.00 -15.65 -0.64
CA TYR A 39 -3.65 -14.75 -1.73
C TYR A 39 -4.89 -14.21 -2.47
N ILE A 40 -5.98 -14.97 -2.53
CA ILE A 40 -7.28 -14.46 -2.99
C ILE A 40 -7.78 -13.35 -2.07
N LEU A 41 -7.77 -13.56 -0.75
CA LEU A 41 -8.25 -12.55 0.19
C LEU A 41 -7.39 -11.27 0.11
N LEU A 42 -6.08 -11.42 -0.02
CA LEU A 42 -5.15 -10.32 -0.25
C LEU A 42 -5.47 -9.56 -1.56
N GLY A 43 -5.61 -10.29 -2.66
CA GLY A 43 -5.95 -9.69 -3.96
C GLY A 43 -7.30 -8.99 -3.94
N LEU A 44 -8.29 -9.56 -3.23
CA LEU A 44 -9.60 -8.94 -3.05
C LEU A 44 -9.50 -7.64 -2.25
N ALA A 45 -8.78 -7.65 -1.13
CA ALA A 45 -8.59 -6.46 -0.31
C ALA A 45 -7.90 -5.33 -1.10
N ASP A 46 -6.85 -5.64 -1.86
CA ASP A 46 -6.12 -4.64 -2.66
C ASP A 46 -6.97 -4.09 -3.83
N VAL A 47 -7.67 -4.96 -4.56
CA VAL A 47 -8.52 -4.54 -5.68
C VAL A 47 -9.70 -3.70 -5.20
N GLU A 48 -10.36 -4.10 -4.11
CA GLU A 48 -11.48 -3.35 -3.54
C GLU A 48 -11.00 -2.02 -2.92
N ALA A 49 -9.81 -1.97 -2.30
CA ALA A 49 -9.24 -0.72 -1.83
C ALA A 49 -9.06 0.28 -2.99
N ASN A 50 -8.43 -0.16 -4.08
CA ASN A 50 -8.27 0.65 -5.30
C ASN A 50 -9.62 1.09 -5.88
N TYR A 51 -10.60 0.18 -5.93
CA TYR A 51 -11.93 0.51 -6.42
C TYR A 51 -12.61 1.59 -5.59
N LEU A 52 -12.63 1.41 -4.28
CA LEU A 52 -13.32 2.31 -3.36
C LEU A 52 -12.68 3.70 -3.36
N ILE A 53 -11.35 3.81 -3.41
CA ILE A 53 -10.68 5.12 -3.52
C ILE A 53 -10.96 5.79 -4.87
N VAL A 54 -10.87 5.06 -5.98
CA VAL A 54 -11.19 5.62 -7.32
C VAL A 54 -12.64 6.08 -7.38
N LYS A 55 -13.56 5.30 -6.78
CA LYS A 55 -14.97 5.64 -6.68
C LYS A 55 -15.17 6.86 -5.76
N ALA A 56 -14.47 6.93 -4.63
CA ALA A 56 -14.57 8.06 -3.71
C ALA A 56 -14.22 9.39 -4.37
N TYR A 57 -13.24 9.44 -5.28
CA TYR A 57 -12.92 10.66 -6.04
C TYR A 57 -14.08 11.21 -6.89
N GLN A 58 -15.11 10.41 -7.18
CA GLN A 58 -16.33 10.88 -7.87
C GLN A 58 -17.32 11.56 -6.93
N TYR A 59 -17.21 11.31 -5.63
CA TYR A 59 -18.17 11.74 -4.61
C TYR A 59 -17.59 12.79 -3.65
N THR A 60 -16.29 12.75 -3.38
CA THR A 60 -15.60 13.66 -2.46
C THR A 60 -14.39 14.32 -3.11
N THR A 61 -13.87 15.35 -2.45
CA THR A 61 -12.72 16.13 -2.98
C THR A 61 -11.41 15.40 -2.75
N LEU A 62 -10.42 15.64 -3.61
CA LEU A 62 -9.07 15.08 -3.48
C LEU A 62 -8.50 15.33 -2.06
N THR A 63 -8.65 16.53 -1.53
CA THR A 63 -8.19 16.88 -0.18
C THR A 63 -8.94 16.16 0.94
N SER A 64 -10.23 15.87 0.75
CA SER A 64 -10.96 15.04 1.71
C SER A 64 -10.40 13.62 1.73
N VAL A 65 -10.18 13.02 0.54
CA VAL A 65 -9.59 11.67 0.41
C VAL A 65 -8.25 11.58 1.13
N GLN A 66 -7.36 12.53 0.92
CA GLN A 66 -6.02 12.54 1.55
C GLN A 66 -6.09 12.61 3.08
N LEU A 67 -6.94 13.48 3.61
CA LEU A 67 -7.10 13.63 5.04
C LEU A 67 -7.76 12.40 5.68
N LEU A 68 -8.72 11.79 4.99
CA LEU A 68 -9.37 10.55 5.44
C LEU A 68 -8.45 9.33 5.34
N ASP A 69 -7.55 9.26 4.36
CA ASP A 69 -6.57 8.17 4.23
C ASP A 69 -5.62 8.09 5.44
N CYS A 70 -5.45 9.20 6.17
CA CYS A 70 -4.72 9.21 7.44
C CYS A 70 -5.37 8.26 8.50
N PHE A 71 -6.65 7.91 8.37
CA PHE A 71 -7.32 6.87 9.16
C PHE A 71 -6.72 5.47 8.93
N GLY A 72 -6.06 5.24 7.80
CA GLY A 72 -5.31 4.02 7.55
C GLY A 72 -4.23 3.77 8.60
N ILE A 73 -3.65 4.81 9.22
CA ILE A 73 -2.59 4.69 10.23
C ILE A 73 -3.05 3.92 11.49
N PRO A 74 -4.15 4.27 12.19
CA PRO A 74 -4.64 3.49 13.32
C PRO A 74 -4.93 2.03 12.96
N VAL A 75 -5.57 1.81 11.81
CA VAL A 75 -5.91 0.45 11.34
C VAL A 75 -4.63 -0.35 11.09
N LEU A 76 -3.66 0.25 10.42
CA LEU A 76 -2.36 -0.35 10.14
C LEU A 76 -1.60 -0.64 11.43
N MET A 77 -1.61 0.27 12.40
CA MET A 77 -0.97 0.09 13.71
C MET A 77 -1.60 -1.08 14.48
N ALA A 78 -2.93 -1.16 14.51
CA ALA A 78 -3.64 -2.26 15.16
C ALA A 78 -3.36 -3.61 14.47
N LEU A 79 -3.39 -3.64 13.14
CA LEU A 79 -3.10 -4.85 12.36
C LEU A 79 -1.64 -5.28 12.47
N SER A 80 -0.70 -4.34 12.45
CA SER A 80 0.73 -4.62 12.63
C SER A 80 1.04 -5.13 14.04
N TRP A 81 0.32 -4.64 15.06
CA TRP A 81 0.41 -5.22 16.41
C TRP A 81 -0.12 -6.66 16.44
N PHE A 82 -1.25 -6.94 15.79
CA PHE A 82 -1.88 -8.26 15.81
C PHE A 82 -1.16 -9.30 14.94
N ILE A 83 -0.71 -8.92 13.74
CA ILE A 83 -0.15 -9.84 12.72
C ILE A 83 1.38 -9.92 12.83
N LEU A 84 2.05 -8.78 13.02
CA LEU A 84 3.51 -8.66 13.03
C LEU A 84 4.10 -8.54 14.45
N TYR A 85 3.27 -8.50 15.49
CA TYR A 85 3.69 -8.33 16.89
C TYR A 85 4.56 -7.08 17.13
N ALA A 86 4.30 -6.00 16.37
CA ALA A 86 5.02 -4.74 16.50
C ALA A 86 4.81 -4.10 17.89
N ARG A 87 5.86 -3.49 18.46
CA ARG A 87 5.79 -2.84 19.79
C ARG A 87 5.66 -1.33 19.65
N TYR A 88 4.48 -0.82 19.94
CA TYR A 88 4.19 0.62 19.94
C TYR A 88 4.34 1.22 21.34
N ARG A 89 5.00 2.38 21.41
CA ARG A 89 5.08 3.24 22.59
C ARG A 89 3.82 4.10 22.75
N VAL A 90 3.59 4.59 23.97
CA VAL A 90 2.45 5.47 24.33
C VAL A 90 2.32 6.67 23.39
N ILE A 91 3.45 7.23 22.94
CA ILE A 91 3.45 8.38 22.02
C ILE A 91 2.74 8.10 20.68
N HIS A 92 2.79 6.87 20.17
CA HIS A 92 2.07 6.51 18.94
C HIS A 92 0.55 6.46 19.18
N PHE A 93 0.11 6.02 20.35
CA PHE A 93 -1.32 6.05 20.71
C PHE A 93 -1.82 7.48 20.86
N VAL A 94 -1.02 8.37 21.45
CA VAL A 94 -1.34 9.81 21.53
C VAL A 94 -1.40 10.43 20.14
N ALA A 95 -0.41 10.15 19.29
CA ALA A 95 -0.39 10.62 17.90
C ALA A 95 -1.64 10.17 17.12
N VAL A 96 -2.03 8.89 17.24
CA VAL A 96 -3.24 8.36 16.63
C VAL A 96 -4.49 9.06 17.14
N ALA A 97 -4.61 9.31 18.44
CA ALA A 97 -5.75 10.04 18.99
C ALA A 97 -5.87 11.46 18.41
N ILE A 98 -4.74 12.16 18.24
CA ILE A 98 -4.70 13.48 17.60
C ILE A 98 -5.12 13.40 16.13
N CYS A 99 -4.61 12.44 15.36
CA CYS A 99 -5.02 12.24 13.96
C CYS A 99 -6.52 11.94 13.84
N LEU A 100 -7.07 11.09 14.70
CA LEU A 100 -8.50 10.76 14.72
C LEU A 100 -9.37 11.97 15.04
N LEU A 101 -8.92 12.86 15.94
CA LEU A 101 -9.61 14.13 16.20
C LEU A 101 -9.64 15.01 14.93
N GLY A 102 -8.53 15.11 14.20
CA GLY A 102 -8.46 15.87 12.95
C GLY A 102 -9.36 15.31 11.84
N VAL A 103 -9.43 13.98 11.71
CA VAL A 103 -10.38 13.33 10.78
C VAL A 103 -11.83 13.62 11.20
N GLY A 104 -12.12 13.51 12.50
CA GLY A 104 -13.45 13.80 13.05
C GLY A 104 -13.90 15.25 12.83
N THR A 105 -13.00 16.22 12.98
CA THR A 105 -13.31 17.63 12.70
C THR A 105 -13.60 17.87 11.22
N MET A 106 -12.90 17.17 10.33
CA MET A 106 -13.12 17.29 8.89
C MET A 106 -14.49 16.74 8.48
N VAL A 107 -14.81 15.49 8.87
CA VAL A 107 -16.11 14.87 8.58
C VAL A 107 -17.24 15.71 9.20
N GLY A 108 -17.04 16.23 10.41
CA GLY A 108 -17.99 17.14 11.05
C GLY A 108 -18.18 18.45 10.30
N ALA A 109 -17.11 19.02 9.76
CA ALA A 109 -17.16 20.23 8.93
C ALA A 109 -17.91 19.98 7.61
N ASP A 110 -17.69 18.83 6.98
CA ASP A 110 -18.39 18.41 5.77
C ASP A 110 -19.90 18.27 5.98
N ILE A 111 -20.29 17.63 7.08
CA ILE A 111 -21.70 17.50 7.47
C ILE A 111 -22.32 18.87 7.75
N LEU A 112 -21.61 19.76 8.46
CA LEU A 112 -22.15 21.07 8.86
C LEU A 112 -22.26 22.04 7.68
N ALA A 113 -21.25 22.10 6.82
CA ALA A 113 -21.20 23.04 5.71
C ALA A 113 -22.24 22.76 4.61
N ARG A 114 -22.78 21.53 4.54
CA ARG A 114 -23.53 21.05 3.36
C ARG A 114 -24.91 20.47 3.67
N ARG A 115 -25.50 20.84 4.82
CA ARG A 115 -26.89 20.51 5.24
C ARG A 115 -28.03 20.99 4.29
N GLY A 116 -27.71 21.55 3.11
CA GLY A 116 -28.66 22.26 2.25
C GLY A 116 -29.20 21.53 1.01
N ASN A 117 -28.43 20.66 0.31
CA ASN A 117 -28.97 19.93 -0.86
C ASN A 117 -28.09 18.81 -1.48
N SER A 118 -26.90 18.51 -0.93
CA SER A 118 -25.94 17.57 -1.57
C SER A 118 -25.03 16.82 -0.58
N GLY A 119 -25.37 16.79 0.71
CA GLY A 119 -24.51 16.23 1.75
C GLY A 119 -24.43 14.69 1.79
N SER A 120 -25.42 13.98 1.22
CA SER A 120 -25.46 12.51 1.23
C SER A 120 -24.36 11.88 0.38
N ASP A 121 -24.07 12.48 -0.77
CA ASP A 121 -23.17 11.91 -1.76
C ASP A 121 -21.72 12.03 -1.30
N VAL A 122 -21.35 13.17 -0.70
CA VAL A 122 -20.03 13.40 -0.10
C VAL A 122 -19.77 12.44 1.05
N LEU A 123 -20.78 12.23 1.92
CA LEU A 123 -20.66 11.28 3.04
C LEU A 123 -20.44 9.84 2.54
N MET A 124 -21.09 9.42 1.45
CA MET A 124 -20.79 8.13 0.82
C MET A 124 -19.34 8.07 0.33
N GLY A 125 -18.84 9.15 -0.25
CA GLY A 125 -17.43 9.31 -0.62
C GLY A 125 -16.51 9.10 0.59
N ASP A 126 -16.75 9.79 1.69
CA ASP A 126 -15.92 9.70 2.89
C ASP A 126 -15.93 8.28 3.51
N ILE A 127 -17.09 7.61 3.51
CA ILE A 127 -17.21 6.20 3.93
C ILE A 127 -16.38 5.29 3.01
N PHE A 128 -16.44 5.51 1.68
CA PHE A 128 -15.62 4.74 0.75
C PHE A 128 -14.12 4.94 1.00
N VAL A 129 -13.68 6.15 1.37
CA VAL A 129 -12.27 6.39 1.73
C VAL A 129 -11.89 5.65 3.00
N LEU A 130 -12.71 5.69 4.05
CA LEU A 130 -12.41 4.99 5.31
C LEU A 130 -12.31 3.47 5.12
N VAL A 131 -13.22 2.89 4.33
CA VAL A 131 -13.18 1.46 4.00
C VAL A 131 -11.97 1.15 3.12
N GLY A 132 -11.71 1.96 2.09
CA GLY A 132 -10.56 1.83 1.20
C GLY A 132 -9.22 1.88 1.95
N ALA A 133 -9.03 2.88 2.82
CA ALA A 133 -7.85 3.03 3.67
C ALA A 133 -7.67 1.84 4.63
N SER A 134 -8.76 1.29 5.16
CA SER A 134 -8.73 0.09 6.00
C SER A 134 -8.29 -1.15 5.21
N LEU A 135 -8.80 -1.32 3.99
CA LEU A 135 -8.40 -2.43 3.11
C LEU A 135 -6.94 -2.28 2.65
N TYR A 136 -6.48 -1.06 2.30
CA TYR A 136 -5.07 -0.81 2.03
C TYR A 136 -4.18 -1.11 3.22
N ALA A 137 -4.59 -0.76 4.44
CA ALA A 137 -3.84 -1.14 5.64
C ALA A 137 -3.72 -2.67 5.79
N ILE A 138 -4.78 -3.42 5.50
CA ILE A 138 -4.74 -4.89 5.49
C ILE A 138 -3.76 -5.40 4.42
N SER A 139 -3.87 -4.91 3.19
CA SER A 139 -2.99 -5.29 2.08
C SER A 139 -1.52 -4.99 2.39
N ASN A 140 -1.21 -3.80 2.91
CA ASN A 140 0.17 -3.38 3.20
C ASN A 140 0.77 -4.18 4.37
N VAL A 141 0.00 -4.52 5.41
CA VAL A 141 0.49 -5.38 6.50
C VAL A 141 0.71 -6.82 6.04
N CYS A 142 -0.16 -7.33 5.17
CA CYS A 142 0.03 -8.64 4.56
C CYS A 142 1.23 -8.65 3.62
N GLU A 143 1.45 -7.57 2.86
CA GLU A 143 2.65 -7.36 2.04
C GLU A 143 3.91 -7.40 2.91
N GLU A 144 3.96 -6.64 4.01
CA GLU A 144 5.10 -6.68 4.92
C GLU A 144 5.37 -8.09 5.46
N TYR A 145 4.32 -8.81 5.86
CA TYR A 145 4.45 -10.18 6.34
C TYR A 145 5.02 -11.11 5.25
N ILE A 146 4.49 -11.03 4.02
CA ILE A 146 4.89 -11.92 2.92
C ILE A 146 6.30 -11.57 2.45
N VAL A 147 6.63 -10.29 2.27
CA VAL A 147 7.92 -9.87 1.73
C VAL A 147 9.06 -10.09 2.74
N LYS A 148 8.78 -10.03 4.05
CA LYS A 148 9.79 -10.32 5.09
C LYS A 148 9.97 -11.81 5.37
N LYS A 149 8.91 -12.63 5.30
CA LYS A 149 9.00 -14.08 5.59
C LYS A 149 9.15 -14.98 4.37
N LEU A 150 8.69 -14.52 3.22
CA LEU A 150 8.74 -15.22 1.94
C LEU A 150 9.52 -14.38 0.93
N SER A 151 9.12 -14.39 -0.33
CA SER A 151 9.79 -13.66 -1.40
C SER A 151 8.91 -12.53 -1.95
N ARG A 152 9.57 -11.46 -2.41
CA ARG A 152 8.94 -10.36 -3.14
C ARG A 152 8.27 -10.85 -4.43
N GLN A 153 8.92 -11.77 -5.14
CA GLN A 153 8.41 -12.30 -6.41
C GLN A 153 7.14 -13.11 -6.19
N GLU A 154 7.04 -13.88 -5.10
CA GLU A 154 5.80 -14.58 -4.73
C GLU A 154 4.67 -13.58 -4.44
N PHE A 155 4.93 -12.53 -3.64
CA PHE A 155 3.93 -11.49 -3.37
C PHE A 155 3.41 -10.84 -4.66
N LEU A 156 4.31 -10.28 -5.47
CA LEU A 156 3.93 -9.57 -6.70
C LEU A 156 3.29 -10.49 -7.74
N GLY A 157 3.77 -11.73 -7.85
CA GLY A 157 3.21 -12.72 -8.77
C GLY A 157 1.82 -13.19 -8.36
N MET A 158 1.57 -13.39 -7.07
CA MET A 158 0.25 -13.80 -6.58
C MET A 158 -0.75 -12.64 -6.61
N LEU A 159 -0.30 -11.43 -6.25
CA LEU A 159 -1.11 -10.22 -6.33
C LEU A 159 -1.49 -9.90 -7.79
N GLY A 160 -0.54 -10.02 -8.73
CA GLY A 160 -0.81 -9.87 -10.16
C GLY A 160 -1.84 -10.89 -10.67
N LEU A 161 -1.68 -12.17 -10.32
CA LEU A 161 -2.59 -13.25 -10.73
C LEU A 161 -4.02 -13.02 -10.22
N PHE A 162 -4.20 -12.95 -8.90
CA PHE A 162 -5.53 -12.82 -8.31
C PHE A 162 -6.13 -11.44 -8.53
N GLY A 163 -5.30 -10.39 -8.48
CA GLY A 163 -5.71 -9.03 -8.78
C GLY A 163 -6.27 -8.90 -10.20
N THR A 164 -5.62 -9.51 -11.20
CA THR A 164 -6.11 -9.50 -12.59
C THR A 164 -7.45 -10.22 -12.73
N VAL A 165 -7.60 -11.38 -12.09
CA VAL A 165 -8.87 -12.15 -12.15
C VAL A 165 -10.01 -11.37 -11.50
N ILE A 166 -9.81 -10.88 -10.27
CA ILE A 166 -10.85 -10.17 -9.51
C ILE A 166 -11.21 -8.86 -10.20
N SER A 167 -10.21 -8.03 -10.52
CA SER A 167 -10.46 -6.75 -11.19
C SER A 167 -11.04 -6.93 -12.60
N GLY A 168 -10.69 -8.01 -13.32
CA GLY A 168 -11.29 -8.34 -14.62
C GLY A 168 -12.77 -8.72 -14.51
N ILE A 169 -13.14 -9.52 -13.51
CA ILE A 169 -14.55 -9.86 -13.23
C ILE A 169 -15.33 -8.59 -12.88
N GLN A 170 -14.79 -7.75 -12.01
CA GLN A 170 -15.45 -6.51 -11.58
C GLN A 170 -15.60 -5.52 -12.73
N LEU A 171 -14.59 -5.41 -13.60
CA LEU A 171 -14.62 -4.59 -14.81
C LEU A 171 -15.73 -5.04 -15.76
N LEU A 172 -15.86 -6.36 -15.99
CA LEU A 172 -16.86 -6.94 -16.87
C LEU A 172 -18.29 -6.72 -16.35
N LEU A 173 -18.49 -6.84 -15.03
CA LEU A 173 -19.81 -6.72 -14.41
C LEU A 173 -20.28 -5.27 -14.25
N MET A 174 -19.40 -4.35 -13.83
CA MET A 174 -19.79 -2.98 -13.46
C MET A 174 -19.51 -1.94 -14.55
N GLU A 175 -18.37 -2.01 -15.23
CA GLU A 175 -17.85 -0.89 -16.05
C GLU A 175 -17.83 -1.17 -17.56
N TYR A 176 -18.28 -2.35 -18.01
CA TYR A 176 -18.26 -2.72 -19.43
C TYR A 176 -18.93 -1.67 -20.34
N LYS A 177 -20.08 -1.15 -19.92
CA LYS A 177 -20.84 -0.14 -20.69
C LYS A 177 -20.12 1.20 -20.74
N ASP A 178 -19.51 1.61 -19.63
CA ASP A 178 -18.78 2.86 -19.53
C ASP A 178 -17.55 2.84 -20.43
N ILE A 179 -16.78 1.73 -20.42
CA ILE A 179 -15.62 1.54 -21.30
C ILE A 179 -16.02 1.57 -22.77
N ALA A 180 -17.13 0.94 -23.13
CA ALA A 180 -17.62 0.92 -24.51
C ALA A 180 -18.03 2.32 -25.00
N SER A 181 -18.35 3.24 -24.09
CA SER A 181 -18.69 4.63 -24.41
C SER A 181 -17.50 5.58 -24.46
N ILE A 182 -16.28 5.12 -24.14
CA ILE A 182 -15.09 5.98 -24.13
C ILE A 182 -14.71 6.33 -25.58
N HIS A 183 -14.71 7.63 -25.87
CA HIS A 183 -14.11 8.15 -27.10
C HIS A 183 -12.58 8.13 -26.99
N TRP A 184 -11.96 7.16 -27.62
CA TRP A 184 -10.50 6.98 -27.59
C TRP A 184 -9.80 8.10 -28.37
N ASP A 185 -9.06 8.93 -27.63
CA ASP A 185 -8.08 9.88 -28.18
C ASP A 185 -6.67 9.44 -27.79
N TRP A 186 -5.68 9.74 -28.63
CA TRP A 186 -4.26 9.52 -28.37
C TRP A 186 -3.83 10.12 -27.01
N LYS A 187 -4.35 11.31 -26.66
CA LYS A 187 -4.05 11.96 -25.37
C LYS A 187 -4.54 11.15 -24.18
N ILE A 188 -5.76 10.60 -24.28
CA ILE A 188 -6.36 9.77 -23.24
C ILE A 188 -5.54 8.49 -23.10
N ALA A 189 -5.25 7.82 -24.22
CA ALA A 189 -4.41 6.62 -24.23
C ALA A 189 -3.04 6.86 -23.58
N LEU A 190 -2.39 7.99 -23.89
CA LEU A 190 -1.10 8.36 -23.30
C LEU A 190 -1.21 8.55 -21.77
N LEU A 191 -2.26 9.19 -21.27
CA LEU A 191 -2.51 9.35 -19.83
C LEU A 191 -2.73 8.00 -19.14
N PHE A 192 -3.47 7.08 -19.77
CA PHE A 192 -3.65 5.71 -19.26
C PHE A 192 -2.33 4.94 -19.20
N VAL A 193 -1.50 5.03 -20.24
CA VAL A 193 -0.18 4.37 -20.27
C VAL A 193 0.75 4.97 -19.22
N ALA A 194 0.81 6.30 -19.10
CA ALA A 194 1.62 6.96 -18.08
C ALA A 194 1.18 6.56 -16.67
N PHE A 195 -0.13 6.54 -16.40
CA PHE A 195 -0.67 6.07 -15.12
C PHE A 195 -0.29 4.62 -14.84
N ALA A 196 -0.46 3.71 -15.81
CA ALA A 196 -0.15 2.30 -15.66
C ALA A 196 1.35 2.07 -15.38
N LEU A 197 2.24 2.80 -16.07
CA LEU A 197 3.68 2.71 -15.84
C LEU A 197 4.07 3.22 -14.45
N CYS A 198 3.53 4.38 -14.04
CA CYS A 198 3.78 4.93 -12.70
C CYS A 198 3.28 3.99 -11.59
N MET A 199 2.07 3.43 -11.74
CA MET A 199 1.52 2.47 -10.79
C MET A 199 2.31 1.16 -10.76
N PHE A 200 2.74 0.65 -11.91
CA PHE A 200 3.57 -0.54 -11.99
C PHE A 200 4.93 -0.34 -11.31
N CYS A 201 5.55 0.83 -11.49
CA CYS A 201 6.76 1.22 -10.78
C CYS A 201 6.50 1.29 -9.27
N LEU A 202 5.44 1.98 -8.84
CA LEU A 202 5.06 2.10 -7.42
C LEU A 202 4.88 0.71 -6.80
N TYR A 203 4.07 -0.15 -7.39
CA TYR A 203 3.83 -1.53 -6.92
C TYR A 203 5.11 -2.38 -6.94
N SER A 204 6.03 -2.16 -7.89
CA SER A 204 7.30 -2.91 -7.93
C SER A 204 8.30 -2.45 -6.86
N PHE A 205 8.32 -1.15 -6.55
CA PHE A 205 9.24 -0.57 -5.57
C PHE A 205 8.70 -0.66 -4.13
N MET A 206 7.38 -0.60 -3.93
CA MET A 206 6.73 -0.66 -2.61
C MET A 206 7.22 -1.86 -1.77
N PRO A 207 7.26 -3.11 -2.30
CA PRO A 207 7.81 -4.24 -1.55
C PRO A 207 9.28 -4.08 -1.19
N LEU A 208 10.08 -3.43 -2.04
CA LEU A 208 11.51 -3.23 -1.77
C LEU A 208 11.70 -2.28 -0.59
N VAL A 209 10.92 -1.20 -0.54
CA VAL A 209 10.97 -0.24 0.55
C VAL A 209 10.41 -0.86 1.84
N ILE A 210 9.29 -1.57 1.78
CA ILE A 210 8.70 -2.26 2.94
C ILE A 210 9.67 -3.32 3.50
N LYS A 211 10.41 -4.01 2.65
CA LYS A 211 11.39 -5.02 3.08
C LYS A 211 12.47 -4.42 3.98
N VAL A 212 12.96 -3.22 3.66
CA VAL A 212 14.02 -2.53 4.42
C VAL A 212 13.48 -1.63 5.53
N THR A 213 12.18 -1.31 5.51
CA THR A 213 11.51 -0.49 6.53
C THR A 213 10.34 -1.26 7.18
N SER A 214 9.10 -0.82 6.94
CA SER A 214 7.85 -1.44 7.37
C SER A 214 6.68 -0.84 6.57
N ALA A 215 5.55 -1.53 6.52
CA ALA A 215 4.31 -0.99 5.96
C ALA A 215 3.94 0.32 6.65
N THR A 216 4.11 0.40 7.97
CA THR A 216 3.81 1.62 8.72
C THR A 216 4.67 2.79 8.28
N SER A 217 5.98 2.59 8.12
CA SER A 217 6.89 3.65 7.70
C SER A 217 6.62 4.12 6.27
N VAL A 218 6.24 3.21 5.38
CA VAL A 218 5.95 3.57 3.98
C VAL A 218 4.63 4.33 3.86
N ASN A 219 3.55 3.88 4.53
CA ASN A 219 2.30 4.63 4.59
C ASN A 219 2.52 6.03 5.18
N LEU A 220 3.32 6.14 6.24
CA LEU A 220 3.73 7.43 6.81
C LEU A 220 4.50 8.29 5.79
N GLY A 221 5.37 7.70 4.99
CA GLY A 221 6.03 8.38 3.87
C GLY A 221 5.03 8.90 2.83
N ILE A 222 4.01 8.11 2.49
CA ILE A 222 2.97 8.47 1.51
C ILE A 222 2.18 9.70 1.96
N LEU A 223 1.87 9.86 3.25
CA LEU A 223 1.22 11.07 3.77
C LEU A 223 2.01 12.36 3.47
N THR A 224 3.32 12.26 3.24
CA THR A 224 4.11 13.43 2.81
C THR A 224 3.75 13.88 1.39
N SER A 225 3.32 12.96 0.52
CA SER A 225 2.79 13.30 -0.80
C SER A 225 1.53 14.17 -0.70
N ASP A 226 0.70 13.96 0.32
CA ASP A 226 -0.52 14.73 0.54
C ASP A 226 -0.21 16.18 0.92
N LEU A 227 0.85 16.41 1.70
CA LEU A 227 1.38 17.76 1.96
C LEU A 227 1.72 18.49 0.65
N TYR A 228 2.49 17.83 -0.21
CA TYR A 228 2.88 18.43 -1.49
C TYR A 228 1.66 18.71 -2.36
N SER A 229 0.71 17.78 -2.41
CA SER A 229 -0.53 17.96 -3.16
C SER A 229 -1.33 19.16 -2.67
N LEU A 230 -1.46 19.37 -1.35
CA LEU A 230 -2.11 20.54 -0.78
C LEU A 230 -1.37 21.84 -1.16
N PHE A 231 -0.05 21.87 -1.06
CA PHE A 231 0.74 23.05 -1.43
C PHE A 231 0.61 23.41 -2.91
N PHE A 232 0.65 22.41 -3.80
CA PHE A 232 0.39 22.65 -5.22
C PHE A 232 -1.07 23.10 -5.45
N GLY A 233 -2.04 22.50 -4.75
CA GLY A 233 -3.44 22.94 -4.79
C GLY A 233 -3.61 24.41 -4.43
N LEU A 234 -2.96 24.86 -3.35
CA LEU A 234 -3.07 26.24 -2.86
C LEU A 234 -2.28 27.24 -3.73
N PHE A 235 -1.00 26.96 -4.01
CA PHE A 235 -0.10 27.92 -4.64
C PHE A 235 -0.08 27.86 -6.16
N LEU A 236 -0.23 26.67 -6.76
CA LEU A 236 -0.16 26.49 -8.21
C LEU A 236 -1.54 26.57 -8.85
N PHE A 237 -2.54 25.91 -8.25
CA PHE A 237 -3.91 25.85 -8.79
C PHE A 237 -4.88 26.87 -8.18
N GLY A 238 -4.49 27.56 -7.11
CA GLY A 238 -5.29 28.63 -6.49
C GLY A 238 -6.56 28.14 -5.80
N TYR A 239 -6.59 26.89 -5.32
CA TYR A 239 -7.76 26.35 -4.63
C TYR A 239 -8.01 27.03 -3.28
N THR A 240 -9.26 27.44 -3.05
CA THR A 240 -9.69 28.03 -1.79
C THR A 240 -10.20 26.95 -0.84
N PHE A 241 -9.46 26.66 0.22
CA PHE A 241 -9.88 25.73 1.27
C PHE A 241 -10.60 26.45 2.40
N SER A 242 -11.61 25.79 2.99
CA SER A 242 -12.25 26.30 4.22
C SER A 242 -11.25 26.27 5.38
N GLY A 243 -11.32 27.24 6.30
CA GLY A 243 -10.46 27.29 7.48
C GLY A 243 -10.54 26.04 8.35
N LEU A 244 -11.68 25.34 8.37
CA LEU A 244 -11.85 24.07 9.08
C LEU A 244 -11.03 22.93 8.47
N TYR A 245 -10.84 22.91 7.14
CA TYR A 245 -9.97 21.93 6.49
C TYR A 245 -8.50 22.21 6.82
N ILE A 246 -8.08 23.48 6.79
CA ILE A 246 -6.71 23.87 7.15
C ILE A 246 -6.43 23.51 8.61
N LEU A 247 -7.40 23.74 9.51
CA LEU A 247 -7.28 23.33 10.90
C LEU A 247 -7.16 21.81 11.06
N SER A 248 -8.02 21.04 10.39
CA SER A 248 -8.00 19.57 10.43
C SER A 248 -6.66 19.03 9.93
N PHE A 249 -6.15 19.59 8.84
CA PHE A 249 -4.84 19.27 8.28
C PHE A 249 -3.70 19.59 9.25
N ALA A 250 -3.71 20.77 9.89
CA ALA A 250 -2.70 21.13 10.89
C ALA A 250 -2.69 20.17 12.09
N VAL A 251 -3.87 19.77 12.58
CA VAL A 251 -4.00 18.79 13.66
C VAL A 251 -3.43 17.43 13.24
N ILE A 252 -3.78 16.95 12.04
CA ILE A 252 -3.24 15.69 11.49
C ILE A 252 -1.73 15.76 11.34
N MET A 253 -1.18 16.90 10.88
CA MET A 253 0.26 17.09 10.77
C MET A 253 0.99 17.08 12.11
N VAL A 254 0.39 17.65 13.16
CA VAL A 254 0.95 17.54 14.52
C VAL A 254 0.96 16.08 14.99
N GLY A 255 -0.13 15.35 14.77
CA GLY A 255 -0.19 13.91 15.07
C GLY A 255 0.88 13.13 14.30
N PHE A 256 1.05 13.42 13.01
CA PHE A 256 2.07 12.83 12.15
C PHE A 256 3.50 13.10 12.66
N ILE A 257 3.84 14.35 12.96
CA ILE A 257 5.17 14.72 13.48
C ILE A 257 5.43 14.00 14.82
N LEU A 258 4.43 13.94 15.70
CA LEU A 258 4.54 13.20 16.96
C LEU A 258 4.76 11.71 16.71
N TYR A 259 4.09 11.12 15.72
CA TYR A 259 4.31 9.73 15.35
C TYR A 259 5.74 9.49 14.86
N CYS A 260 6.24 10.34 13.96
CA CYS A 260 7.59 10.27 13.40
C CYS A 260 8.70 10.55 14.44
N SER A 261 8.39 11.30 15.51
CA SER A 261 9.38 11.72 16.51
C SER A 261 10.03 10.55 17.26
N THR A 262 9.40 9.38 17.24
CA THR A 262 9.87 8.19 17.95
C THR A 262 9.95 6.99 17.01
N PRO A 263 11.09 6.30 16.91
CA PRO A 263 11.20 5.10 16.09
C PRO A 263 10.30 3.99 16.60
N THR A 264 9.50 3.40 15.70
CA THR A 264 8.82 2.13 15.93
C THR A 264 9.83 0.99 15.87
N ARG A 265 9.91 0.19 16.94
CA ARG A 265 10.73 -1.03 16.95
C ARG A 265 9.85 -2.21 16.55
N THR A 266 10.08 -2.76 15.36
CA THR A 266 9.59 -4.09 15.04
C THR A 266 10.35 -5.08 15.91
N ALA A 267 9.64 -5.95 16.63
CA ALA A 267 10.29 -7.00 17.39
C ALA A 267 10.85 -8.01 16.40
N GLU A 268 12.16 -7.95 16.15
CA GLU A 268 12.87 -9.12 15.63
C GLU A 268 12.62 -10.27 16.61
N PRO A 269 12.19 -11.46 16.14
CA PRO A 269 12.20 -12.62 17.01
C PRO A 269 13.63 -12.81 17.52
N ALA A 270 13.76 -13.14 18.80
CA ALA A 270 15.05 -13.28 19.46
C ALA A 270 15.92 -14.32 18.72
N GLU A 271 16.78 -13.86 17.81
CA GLU A 271 17.95 -14.63 17.43
C GLU A 271 18.93 -14.57 18.60
N SER A 272 19.42 -15.77 18.93
CA SER A 272 20.32 -16.07 20.04
C SER A 272 21.42 -15.02 20.20
N SER A 273 21.64 -14.64 21.46
CA SER A 273 22.78 -13.87 21.95
C SER A 273 24.10 -14.16 21.22
N VAL A 274 24.47 -13.27 20.29
CA VAL A 274 25.86 -13.08 19.87
C VAL A 274 26.11 -11.57 19.84
N PRO A 275 27.15 -11.05 20.52
CA PRO A 275 27.40 -9.62 20.64
C PRO A 275 27.85 -8.99 19.30
N PRO A 276 27.72 -7.65 19.14
CA PRO A 276 27.96 -6.98 17.88
C PRO A 276 29.46 -6.93 17.57
N GLY A 277 29.90 -7.78 16.64
CA GLY A 277 31.22 -7.72 16.04
C GLY A 277 31.25 -6.66 14.94
N THR A 278 32.09 -5.65 15.11
CA THR A 278 32.42 -4.66 14.08
C THR A 278 33.17 -5.38 12.95
N SER A 279 32.59 -5.53 11.76
CA SER A 279 33.40 -5.82 10.57
C SER A 279 32.81 -5.22 9.30
N ILE A 280 33.58 -4.27 8.78
CA ILE A 280 33.60 -3.77 7.42
C ILE A 280 33.52 -4.96 6.45
N GLY A 281 32.71 -4.82 5.41
CA GLY A 281 32.30 -5.93 4.55
C GLY A 281 33.44 -6.77 3.98
N ILE A 282 33.30 -8.10 4.08
CA ILE A 282 33.98 -9.14 3.27
C ILE A 282 33.15 -10.46 3.25
N ASP A 283 31.90 -10.48 3.71
CA ASP A 283 31.21 -11.74 4.03
C ASP A 283 30.77 -12.59 2.81
N ASN A 284 30.86 -12.04 1.59
CA ASN A 284 30.56 -12.80 0.36
C ASN A 284 31.78 -13.51 -0.27
N LEU A 285 32.98 -13.37 0.30
CA LEU A 285 34.18 -14.06 -0.24
C LEU A 285 34.49 -15.38 0.47
N GLY A 286 34.12 -15.51 1.76
CA GLY A 286 34.36 -16.72 2.55
C GLY A 286 33.45 -17.89 2.15
N LEU A 287 32.16 -17.61 1.91
CA LEU A 287 31.17 -18.62 1.50
C LEU A 287 31.48 -19.26 0.14
N LYS A 288 32.11 -18.51 -0.78
CA LYS A 288 32.56 -19.06 -2.07
C LYS A 288 33.82 -19.90 -1.96
N LEU A 289 34.70 -19.63 -0.99
CA LEU A 289 35.93 -20.39 -0.83
C LEU A 289 35.65 -21.75 -0.18
N GLU A 290 34.70 -21.81 0.77
CA GLU A 290 34.29 -23.06 1.43
C GLU A 290 33.59 -24.02 0.46
N GLU A 291 32.69 -23.53 -0.40
CA GLU A 291 32.03 -24.36 -1.44
C GLU A 291 33.05 -24.92 -2.45
N THR A 292 34.03 -24.13 -2.86
CA THR A 292 35.04 -24.58 -3.85
C THR A 292 35.98 -25.65 -3.26
N LEU A 293 36.30 -25.56 -1.97
CA LEU A 293 37.18 -26.53 -1.29
C LEU A 293 36.46 -27.85 -1.02
N GLN A 294 35.15 -27.80 -0.78
CA GLN A 294 34.33 -28.97 -0.52
C GLN A 294 33.98 -29.76 -1.81
N GLU A 295 33.83 -29.08 -2.96
CA GLU A 295 33.72 -29.75 -4.28
C GLU A 295 35.04 -30.40 -4.71
N THR A 296 36.20 -29.82 -4.37
CA THR A 296 37.50 -30.38 -4.78
C THR A 296 37.85 -31.66 -4.00
N HIS A 297 37.43 -31.77 -2.74
CA HIS A 297 37.66 -32.97 -1.90
C HIS A 297 36.72 -34.15 -2.21
N SER A 298 35.58 -33.89 -2.85
CA SER A 298 34.61 -34.94 -3.20
C SER A 298 34.85 -35.55 -4.59
N ALA A 299 35.79 -35.00 -5.38
CA ALA A 299 36.16 -35.53 -6.70
C ALA A 299 37.40 -36.47 -6.69
N PHE A 300 38.00 -36.73 -5.52
CA PHE A 300 39.23 -37.53 -5.38
C PHE A 300 39.14 -38.75 -4.43
N LEU A 301 37.92 -39.24 -4.16
CA LEU A 301 37.66 -40.55 -3.54
C LEU A 301 36.67 -41.34 -4.41
#